data_AF-A0A3B9KZD7-F1
#
_entry.id   AF-A0A3B9KZD7-F1
#
_cell.length_a   1.000
_cell.length_b   1.000
_cell.length_c   1.000
_cell.angle_alpha   90.00
_cell.angle_beta   90.00
_cell.angle_gamma   90.00
#
_symmetry.space_group_name_H-M   'P 1'
#
loop_
_entity.id
_entity.type
_entity.pdbx_description
1 polymer ?
#
loop_
_entity_poly.entity_id
_entity_poly.type
_entity_poly.pdbx_seq_one_letter_code
_entity_poly.pdbx_strand_id
1 'polypeptide(L)'
;SSIADFRSDSKWPEYMPYCDQLYFAVAGDFPQELIPDETGLIVADAFGGAIIRESPEDKLPAARRKAMTLRLARLAAMRLTQTTDTGWTAASGLLT
;
A
#
# COMPACT_ATOMS: atom_id res chain seq x y z
N SER A 1 -2.39 7.51 11.83
CA SER A 1 -1.11 7.85 11.19
C SER A 1 -0.62 9.18 11.73
N SER A 2 0.65 9.28 12.09
CA SER A 2 1.27 10.47 12.69
C SER A 2 2.45 10.98 11.87
N ILE A 3 2.95 12.19 12.18
CA ILE A 3 4.18 12.75 11.58
C ILE A 3 5.40 11.84 11.84
N ALA A 4 5.44 11.15 12.99
CA ALA A 4 6.50 10.22 13.31
C ALA A 4 6.51 9.02 12.36
N ASP A 5 5.33 8.50 12.01
CA ASP A 5 5.20 7.38 11.06
C ASP A 5 5.75 7.78 9.69
N PHE A 6 5.37 8.97 9.20
CA PHE A 6 5.89 9.51 7.94
C PHE A 6 7.41 9.66 7.96
N ARG A 7 7.97 10.24 9.03
CA ARG A 7 9.42 10.44 9.16
C ARG A 7 10.20 9.14 9.28
N SER A 8 9.58 8.09 9.82
CA SER A 8 10.22 6.78 9.95
C SER A 8 10.37 6.05 8.61
N ASP A 9 9.51 6.35 7.63
CA ASP A 9 9.52 5.72 6.32
C ASP A 9 10.39 6.48 5.32
N SER A 10 11.64 6.80 5.70
CA SER A 10 12.57 7.56 4.86
C SER A 10 12.94 6.88 3.54
N LYS A 11 12.62 5.58 3.40
CA LYS A 11 12.87 4.77 2.21
C LYS A 11 11.69 4.73 1.24
N TRP A 12 10.63 5.50 1.50
CA TRP A 12 9.45 5.55 0.64
C TRP A 12 9.75 5.73 -0.87
N PRO A 13 10.81 6.44 -1.33
CA PRO A 13 11.09 6.54 -2.76
C PRO A 13 11.42 5.19 -3.40
N GLU A 14 11.93 4.23 -2.61
CA GLU A 14 12.22 2.87 -3.07
C GLU A 14 10.96 2.07 -3.44
N TYR A 15 9.77 2.57 -3.11
CA TYR A 15 8.49 1.96 -3.49
C TYR A 15 8.02 2.36 -4.88
N MET A 16 8.49 3.51 -5.41
CA MET A 16 8.11 4.01 -6.74
C MET A 16 8.27 2.97 -7.86
N PRO A 17 9.35 2.16 -7.91
CA PRO A 17 9.51 1.14 -8.94
C PRO A 17 8.47 0.01 -8.90
N TYR A 18 7.59 -0.06 -7.90
CA TYR A 18 6.64 -1.16 -7.66
C TYR A 18 5.17 -0.76 -7.77
N CYS A 19 4.87 0.50 -8.11
CA CYS A 19 3.53 1.00 -8.37
C CYS A 19 3.50 1.84 -9.64
N ASP A 20 2.30 2.05 -10.21
CA ASP A 20 2.14 3.02 -11.31
C ASP A 20 1.98 4.45 -10.76
N GLN A 21 1.46 4.57 -9.55
CA GLN A 21 1.17 5.80 -8.85
C GLN A 21 1.37 5.55 -7.35
N LEU A 22 2.03 6.48 -6.66
CA LEU A 22 2.31 6.38 -5.24
C LEU A 22 1.51 7.44 -4.49
N TYR A 23 0.75 7.01 -3.49
CA TYR A 23 -0.08 7.88 -2.65
C TYR A 23 0.31 7.75 -1.18
N PHE A 24 0.39 8.90 -0.49
CA PHE A 24 0.28 8.92 0.97
C PHE A 24 -1.17 9.12 1.38
N ALA A 25 -1.60 8.40 2.40
CA ALA A 25 -2.93 8.55 3.00
C ALA A 25 -2.78 9.07 4.43
N VAL A 26 -3.33 10.25 4.70
CA VAL A 26 -3.19 10.95 5.99
C VAL A 26 -4.54 11.41 6.54
N ALA A 27 -4.58 11.72 7.84
CA ALA A 27 -5.75 12.33 8.47
C ALA A 27 -5.91 13.80 8.04
N GLY A 28 -7.12 14.35 8.16
CA GLY A 28 -7.42 15.71 7.70
C GLY A 28 -6.66 16.83 8.42
N ASP A 29 -6.19 16.58 9.63
CA ASP A 29 -5.37 17.49 10.44
C ASP A 29 -3.86 17.30 10.25
N PHE A 30 -3.44 16.35 9.42
CA PHE A 30 -2.04 16.12 9.12
C PHE A 30 -1.48 17.29 8.27
N PRO A 31 -0.27 17.82 8.58
CA PRO A 31 0.33 18.90 7.79
C PRO A 31 0.68 18.41 6.38
N GLN A 32 -0.14 18.80 5.40
CA GLN A 32 -0.05 18.30 4.03
C GLN A 32 1.23 18.78 3.32
N GLU A 33 1.77 19.91 3.77
CA GLU A 33 3.01 20.51 3.24
C GLU A 33 4.24 19.65 3.52
N LEU A 34 4.15 18.67 4.42
CA LEU A 34 5.20 17.68 4.66
C LEU A 34 5.26 16.60 3.57
N ILE A 35 4.17 16.41 2.82
CA ILE A 35 4.08 15.33 1.83
C ILE A 35 4.68 15.81 0.50
N PRO A 36 5.72 15.15 -0.03
CA PRO A 36 6.39 15.55 -1.27
C PRO A 36 5.44 15.65 -2.46
N ASP A 37 5.60 16.70 -3.29
CA ASP A 37 4.72 16.99 -4.41
C ASP A 37 4.80 15.97 -5.55
N GLU A 38 5.89 15.21 -5.62
CA GLU A 38 6.06 14.09 -6.53
C GLU A 38 5.19 12.86 -6.19
N THR A 39 4.44 12.93 -5.09
CA THR A 39 3.51 11.86 -4.66
C THR A 39 2.07 12.35 -4.59
N GLY A 40 1.14 11.45 -4.86
CA GLY A 40 -0.28 11.70 -4.66
C GLY A 40 -0.63 11.78 -3.17
N LEU A 41 -1.75 12.43 -2.87
CA LEU A 41 -2.23 12.62 -1.50
C LEU A 41 -3.72 12.25 -1.39
N ILE A 42 -4.00 11.34 -0.46
CA ILE A 42 -5.33 10.95 -0.04
C ILE A 42 -5.53 11.48 1.39
N VAL A 43 -6.64 12.18 1.62
CA VAL A 43 -7.10 12.47 2.98
C VAL A 43 -8.19 11.48 3.32
N ALA A 44 -8.00 10.74 4.42
CA ALA A 44 -8.88 9.64 4.82
C ALA A 44 -9.12 9.61 6.33
N ASP A 45 -10.27 9.07 6.71
CA ASP A 45 -10.67 8.75 8.07
C ASP A 45 -11.12 7.29 8.19
N ALA A 46 -11.84 6.94 9.26
CA ALA A 46 -12.32 5.58 9.50
C ALA A 46 -13.48 5.16 8.56
N PHE A 47 -14.13 6.11 7.89
CA PHE A 47 -15.32 5.89 7.07
C PHE A 47 -15.00 5.94 5.57
N GLY A 48 -14.03 6.75 5.16
CA GLY A 48 -13.65 6.86 3.76
C GLY A 48 -12.41 7.73 3.53
N GLY A 49 -12.21 8.14 2.28
CA GLY A 49 -11.14 9.05 1.90
C GLY A 49 -11.31 9.60 0.50
N ALA A 50 -10.63 10.70 0.22
CA ALA A 50 -10.65 11.40 -1.05
C ALA A 50 -9.24 11.71 -1.53
N ILE A 51 -9.00 11.55 -2.83
CA ILE A 51 -7.77 12.02 -3.49
C ILE A 51 -7.88 13.54 -3.60
N ILE A 52 -6.94 14.25 -2.97
CA ILE A 52 -6.87 15.72 -3.02
C ILE A 52 -5.70 16.21 -3.88
N ARG A 53 -4.72 15.32 -4.15
CA ARG A 53 -3.64 15.54 -5.11
C ARG A 53 -3.40 14.24 -5.86
N GLU A 54 -3.55 14.28 -7.18
CA GLU A 54 -3.22 13.15 -8.06
C GLU A 54 -1.72 12.87 -8.06
N SER A 55 -1.35 11.59 -8.07
CA SER A 55 0.05 11.19 -8.25
C SER A 55 0.43 11.27 -9.73
N PRO A 56 1.66 11.70 -10.06
CA PRO A 56 2.22 11.42 -11.38
C PRO A 56 2.16 9.92 -11.70
N GLU A 57 1.93 9.57 -12.97
CA GLU A 57 1.89 8.18 -13.44
C GLU A 57 3.26 7.78 -14.01
N ASP A 58 3.87 6.74 -13.44
CA ASP A 58 5.06 6.06 -13.98
C ASP A 58 4.75 4.57 -14.19
N LYS A 59 4.42 4.20 -15.43
CA LYS A 59 3.89 2.87 -15.72
C LYS A 59 4.92 1.77 -15.49
N LEU A 60 4.53 0.78 -14.69
CA LEU A 60 5.33 -0.40 -14.46
C LEU A 60 5.62 -1.18 -15.76
N PRO A 61 6.87 -1.64 -15.95
CA PRO A 61 7.19 -2.61 -16.99
C PRO A 61 6.32 -3.86 -16.89
N ALA A 62 5.92 -4.42 -18.03
CA ALA A 62 4.97 -5.53 -18.10
C ALA A 62 5.36 -6.74 -17.23
N ALA A 63 6.65 -7.10 -17.19
CA ALA A 63 7.16 -8.19 -16.37
C ALA A 63 6.95 -7.92 -14.86
N ARG A 64 7.19 -6.69 -14.40
CA ARG A 64 7.02 -6.30 -12.99
C ARG A 64 5.54 -6.20 -12.62
N ARG A 65 4.71 -5.61 -13.50
CA ARG A 65 3.26 -5.58 -13.33
C ARG A 65 2.70 -6.98 -13.10
N LYS A 66 3.05 -7.94 -13.96
CA LYS A 66 2.64 -9.35 -13.81
C LYS A 66 3.09 -9.92 -12.45
N ALA A 67 4.33 -9.68 -12.04
CA ALA A 67 4.84 -10.15 -10.76
C ALA A 67 4.07 -9.57 -9.57
N MET A 68 3.77 -8.26 -9.58
CA MET A 68 2.97 -7.58 -8.54
C MET A 68 1.55 -8.14 -8.48
N THR A 69 0.86 -8.25 -9.62
CA THR A 69 -0.50 -8.78 -9.69
C THR A 69 -0.59 -10.20 -9.13
N LEU A 70 0.37 -11.08 -9.48
CA LEU A 70 0.39 -12.46 -8.96
C LEU A 70 0.66 -12.51 -7.45
N ARG A 71 1.54 -11.63 -6.93
CA ARG A 71 1.78 -11.52 -5.48
C ARG A 71 0.54 -11.06 -4.72
N LEU A 72 -0.15 -10.05 -5.25
CA LEU A 72 -1.42 -9.56 -4.69
C LEU A 72 -2.47 -10.67 -4.66
N ALA A 73 -2.68 -11.37 -5.78
CA ALA A 73 -3.67 -12.44 -5.88
C ALA A 73 -3.42 -13.57 -4.87
N ARG A 74 -2.16 -14.00 -4.71
CA ARG A 74 -1.76 -15.02 -3.73
C ARG A 74 -2.02 -14.55 -2.30
N LEU A 75 -1.61 -13.33 -1.95
CA LEU A 75 -1.81 -12.78 -0.60
C LEU A 75 -3.31 -12.64 -0.27
N ALA A 76 -4.10 -12.17 -1.22
CA ALA A 76 -5.55 -12.05 -1.06
C ALA A 76 -6.22 -13.42 -0.85
N ALA A 77 -5.86 -14.43 -1.66
CA ALA A 77 -6.38 -15.79 -1.50
C ALA A 77 -5.99 -16.38 -0.13
N MET A 78 -4.73 -16.24 0.30
CA MET A 78 -4.28 -16.73 1.60
C MET A 78 -5.05 -16.11 2.76
N ARG A 79 -5.23 -14.78 2.75
CA ARG A 79 -6.01 -14.07 3.79
C ARG A 79 -7.48 -14.48 3.78
N LEU A 80 -8.08 -14.59 2.59
CA LEU A 80 -9.47 -15.03 2.48
C LEU A 80 -9.65 -16.42 3.08
N THR A 81 -8.82 -17.39 2.69
CA THR A 81 -8.85 -18.75 3.24
C THR A 81 -8.75 -18.75 4.76
N GLN A 82 -7.81 -17.99 5.34
CA GLN A 82 -7.67 -17.89 6.80
C GLN A 82 -8.91 -17.34 7.50
N THR A 83 -9.65 -16.43 6.85
CA THR A 83 -10.88 -15.87 7.41
C THR A 83 -12.11 -16.76 7.21
N THR A 84 -12.18 -17.48 6.09
CA THR A 84 -13.36 -18.30 5.74
C THR A 84 -13.29 -19.72 6.29
N ASP A 85 -12.09 -20.26 6.46
CA ASP A 85 -11.85 -21.60 7.00
C ASP A 85 -11.13 -21.50 8.35
N THR A 86 -11.94 -21.26 9.39
CA THR A 86 -11.46 -21.16 10.79
C THR A 86 -11.17 -22.53 11.42
N GLY A 87 -11.49 -23.63 10.73
CA GLY A 87 -11.29 -25.00 11.19
C GLY A 87 -9.99 -25.65 10.70
N TRP A 88 -9.38 -25.12 9.64
CA TRP A 88 -8.13 -25.65 9.12
C TRP A 88 -6.90 -24.88 9.64
N THR A 89 -6.32 -25.38 10.73
CA THR A 89 -4.94 -25.01 11.10
C THR A 89 -3.98 -25.73 10.17
N ALA A 90 -3.38 -25.02 9.20
CA ALA A 90 -2.19 -25.54 8.52
C ALA A 90 -1.16 -25.93 9.60
N ALA A 91 -0.76 -27.20 9.64
CA ALA A 91 0.28 -27.65 10.54
C ALA A 91 1.51 -26.73 10.39
N SER A 92 2.09 -26.32 11.51
CA SER A 92 3.10 -25.25 11.67
C SER A 92 4.44 -25.46 10.92
N GLY A 93 4.51 -26.32 9.91
CA GLY A 93 5.76 -26.78 9.28
C GLY A 93 5.84 -26.71 7.75
N LEU A 94 4.92 -26.03 7.05
CA LEU A 94 4.95 -25.94 5.57
C LEU A 94 5.56 -24.63 5.01
N LEU A 95 6.39 -23.94 5.80
CA LEU A 95 7.10 -22.73 5.36
C LEU A 95 8.59 -22.77 5.79
N THR A 96 9.31 -23.79 5.33
CA THR A 96 10.77 -23.73 5.11
C THR A 96 11.05 -24.00 3.64
#